data_AF-A0A5X8YVJ3-F1
#
_entry.id   AF-A0A5X8YVJ3-F1
#
_cell.length_a   1.000
_cell.length_b   1.000
_cell.length_c   1.000
_cell.angle_alpha   90.00
_cell.angle_beta   90.00
_cell.angle_gamma   90.00
#
_symmetry.space_group_name_H-M   'P 1'
#
loop_
_entity.id
_entity.type
_entity.pdbx_description
1 polymer ?
#
loop_
_entity_poly.entity_id
_entity_poly.type
_entity_poly.pdbx_seq_one_letter_code
_entity_poly.pdbx_strand_id
1 'polypeptide(L)'
;MAAGALQKDKNGTDIPDKKQFARTIGAVTSTTITLGESGWYKIATVVMPQATSTAVIKLYGGSGFNVGMFDQAAISELVLRSGNGNPTGITATLWRRSPTAANEVAWINTSGETYDIYINIGQYASGLIAQYDYTSNANVTLHSTPEYSSVRPGNSTSGQTYTLYNSLMKPTAGDVEALSVNGGRLNGALGIGTDNALGGNSIVLGDNDTGFKWHSDGVLGIYANNALVGYIDNSGLHMSVDVLSNGAIRAGDAKRMTMTSSNNSVLNAQFHLWGDGNRPTVIELDDDQGWHLYSQRNPDGGIQFVVNGQVIPDNYGNFDARYLTSGNVYTKGESDNRYVQNIQRGAPVWPGKVDEYGPAEAPAGCFLTQARHDPTTAYGVTFAYRPLQMWVGNGWRTING
;
A
#
# COMPACT_ATOMS: atom_id res chain seq x y z
N MET A 1 -59.30 30.81 -71.53
CA MET A 1 -58.99 31.51 -70.26
C MET A 1 -58.48 30.45 -69.29
N ALA A 2 -57.19 30.48 -68.94
CA ALA A 2 -56.60 29.50 -68.04
C ALA A 2 -57.03 29.83 -66.60
N ALA A 3 -58.06 29.14 -66.12
CA ALA A 3 -58.60 29.28 -64.76
C ALA A 3 -57.73 28.56 -63.70
N GLY A 4 -56.40 28.67 -63.80
CA GLY A 4 -55.48 27.85 -62.97
C GLY A 4 -54.15 28.50 -62.60
N ALA A 5 -53.92 29.77 -62.91
CA ALA A 5 -52.71 30.49 -62.49
C ALA A 5 -53.06 31.46 -61.34
N LEU A 6 -52.27 31.44 -60.25
CA LEU A 6 -52.33 32.44 -59.17
C LEU A 6 -52.26 33.85 -59.76
N GLN A 7 -53.17 34.72 -59.33
CA GLN A 7 -53.18 36.10 -59.83
C GLN A 7 -52.05 36.87 -59.15
N LYS A 8 -50.97 37.15 -59.90
CA LYS A 8 -49.72 37.77 -59.39
C LYS A 8 -49.94 39.10 -58.66
N ASP A 9 -51.01 39.82 -58.95
CA ASP A 9 -51.35 41.14 -58.39
C ASP A 9 -52.09 41.05 -57.03
N LYS A 10 -52.45 39.86 -56.57
CA LYS A 10 -53.23 39.66 -55.33
C LYS A 10 -52.39 39.35 -54.10
N ASN A 11 -51.08 39.11 -54.24
CA ASN A 11 -50.17 38.75 -53.13
C ASN A 11 -50.75 37.67 -52.19
N GLY A 12 -51.49 36.71 -52.75
CA GLY A 12 -52.12 35.63 -51.98
C GLY A 12 -53.43 35.98 -51.27
N THR A 13 -54.02 37.15 -51.52
CA THR A 13 -55.39 37.49 -51.04
C THR A 13 -56.47 36.65 -51.71
N ASP A 14 -56.19 36.16 -52.91
CA ASP A 14 -57.01 35.24 -53.70
C ASP A 14 -56.95 33.78 -53.19
N ILE A 15 -56.05 33.47 -52.25
CA ILE A 15 -55.89 32.14 -51.68
C ILE A 15 -56.91 31.95 -50.54
N PRO A 16 -57.96 31.10 -50.72
CA PRO A 16 -59.02 30.94 -49.73
C PRO A 16 -58.50 30.25 -48.46
N ASP A 17 -57.62 29.26 -48.63
CA ASP A 17 -56.91 28.59 -47.54
C ASP A 17 -55.40 28.77 -47.71
N LYS A 18 -54.88 29.83 -47.09
CA LYS A 18 -53.45 30.14 -47.10
C LYS A 18 -52.60 29.03 -46.49
N LYS A 19 -53.16 28.24 -45.55
CA LYS A 19 -52.43 27.17 -44.86
C LYS A 19 -52.31 25.92 -45.74
N GLN A 20 -53.42 25.47 -46.36
CA GLN A 20 -53.39 24.36 -47.31
C GLN A 20 -52.50 24.70 -48.51
N PHE A 21 -52.57 25.95 -48.98
CA PHE A 21 -51.67 26.42 -50.02
C PHE A 21 -50.20 26.33 -49.59
N ALA A 22 -49.84 26.87 -48.41
CA ALA A 22 -48.47 26.82 -47.90
C ALA A 22 -47.94 25.38 -47.85
N ARG A 23 -48.74 24.42 -47.37
CA ARG A 23 -48.36 22.99 -47.37
C ARG A 23 -48.14 22.43 -48.76
N THR A 24 -49.04 22.74 -49.69
CA THR A 24 -48.98 22.23 -51.07
C THR A 24 -47.69 22.66 -51.77
N ILE A 25 -47.17 23.85 -51.45
CA ILE A 25 -45.93 24.37 -52.02
C ILE A 25 -44.69 24.14 -51.14
N GLY A 26 -44.83 23.42 -50.02
CA GLY A 26 -43.72 23.17 -49.08
C GLY A 26 -43.28 24.39 -48.26
N ALA A 27 -44.12 25.42 -48.12
CA ALA A 27 -43.89 26.56 -47.25
C ALA A 27 -44.44 26.31 -45.82
N VAL A 28 -43.83 26.95 -44.83
CA VAL A 28 -44.26 26.88 -43.42
C VAL A 28 -44.99 28.16 -43.00
N THR A 29 -46.02 28.03 -42.16
CA THR A 29 -46.72 29.22 -41.65
C THR A 29 -45.95 29.83 -40.48
N SER A 30 -45.75 31.15 -40.49
CA SER A 30 -44.99 31.88 -39.47
C SER A 30 -45.56 33.25 -39.12
N THR A 31 -45.25 33.74 -37.93
CA THR A 31 -45.51 35.13 -37.48
C THR A 31 -44.38 35.62 -36.55
N THR A 32 -44.42 36.89 -36.14
CA THR A 32 -43.53 37.45 -35.11
C THR A 32 -44.27 37.58 -33.79
N ILE A 33 -43.60 37.28 -32.68
CA ILE A 33 -44.14 37.29 -31.31
C ILE A 33 -43.20 38.01 -30.35
N THR A 34 -43.73 38.71 -29.36
CA THR A 34 -42.96 39.43 -28.34
C THR A 34 -43.45 39.06 -26.93
N LEU A 35 -42.51 38.68 -26.07
CA LEU A 35 -42.69 38.16 -24.72
C LEU A 35 -41.77 38.97 -23.78
N GLY A 36 -42.22 40.16 -23.35
CA GLY A 36 -41.35 41.19 -22.76
C GLY A 36 -40.82 40.86 -21.35
N GLU A 37 -41.69 40.40 -20.47
CA GLU A 37 -41.39 40.07 -19.06
C GLU A 37 -41.06 38.58 -18.87
N SER A 38 -40.38 38.26 -17.77
CA SER A 38 -40.19 36.86 -17.37
C SER A 38 -41.49 36.28 -16.81
N GLY A 39 -42.00 35.22 -17.40
CA GLY A 39 -43.24 34.58 -16.93
C GLY A 39 -43.91 33.68 -17.96
N TRP A 40 -45.21 33.45 -17.77
CA TRP A 40 -46.04 32.57 -18.57
C TRP A 40 -46.83 33.35 -19.62
N TYR A 41 -46.87 32.81 -20.84
CA TYR A 41 -47.55 33.42 -21.98
C TYR A 41 -48.43 32.43 -22.71
N LYS A 42 -49.70 32.80 -22.98
CA LYS A 42 -50.62 32.04 -23.84
C LYS A 42 -50.25 32.24 -25.32
N ILE A 43 -49.39 31.39 -25.84
CA ILE A 43 -48.84 31.54 -27.21
C ILE A 43 -49.73 30.99 -28.31
N ALA A 44 -50.64 30.06 -27.98
CA ALA A 44 -51.54 29.46 -28.96
C ALA A 44 -52.84 28.97 -28.34
N THR A 45 -53.86 28.84 -29.18
CA THR A 45 -55.04 28.00 -28.94
C THR A 45 -55.08 26.94 -30.04
N VAL A 46 -55.23 25.68 -29.64
CA VAL A 46 -55.22 24.53 -30.55
C VAL A 46 -56.52 23.75 -30.44
N VAL A 47 -57.00 23.22 -31.56
CA VAL A 47 -58.07 22.22 -31.58
C VAL A 47 -57.41 20.91 -31.98
N MET A 48 -57.44 19.92 -31.09
CA MET A 48 -56.74 18.65 -31.27
C MET A 48 -57.68 17.50 -30.95
N PRO A 49 -58.35 16.94 -31.97
CA PRO A 49 -59.26 15.84 -31.74
C PRO A 49 -58.59 14.65 -31.06
N GLN A 50 -59.35 13.89 -30.26
CA GLN A 50 -58.96 12.60 -29.67
C GLN A 50 -58.92 11.47 -30.73
N ALA A 51 -58.48 11.84 -31.93
CA ALA A 51 -58.02 10.99 -33.02
C ALA A 51 -56.59 11.41 -33.32
N THR A 52 -55.74 10.53 -33.88
CA THR A 52 -54.30 10.79 -34.08
C THR A 52 -54.02 12.17 -34.68
N SER A 53 -53.68 13.13 -33.82
CA SER A 53 -53.49 14.55 -34.17
C SER A 53 -52.14 15.01 -33.68
N THR A 54 -51.44 15.85 -34.44
CA THR A 54 -50.14 16.40 -34.04
C THR A 54 -50.04 17.84 -34.47
N ALA A 55 -49.46 18.67 -33.62
CA ALA A 55 -49.12 20.04 -33.92
C ALA A 55 -47.68 20.33 -33.47
N VAL A 56 -47.01 21.26 -34.15
CA VAL A 56 -45.70 21.76 -33.78
C VAL A 56 -45.72 23.27 -33.79
N ILE A 57 -45.05 23.89 -32.81
CA ILE A 57 -44.83 25.33 -32.72
C ILE A 57 -43.34 25.53 -32.45
N LYS A 58 -42.65 26.35 -33.24
CA LYS A 58 -41.22 26.65 -33.05
C LYS A 58 -41.03 28.15 -32.87
N LEU A 59 -40.24 28.54 -31.89
CA LEU A 59 -39.79 29.90 -31.66
C LEU A 59 -38.29 29.99 -31.96
N TYR A 60 -37.91 30.96 -32.79
CA TYR A 60 -36.52 31.31 -33.06
C TYR A 60 -36.20 32.67 -32.44
N GLY A 61 -35.11 32.72 -31.67
CA GLY A 61 -34.78 33.77 -30.72
C GLY A 61 -35.13 33.38 -29.28
N GLY A 62 -34.42 33.95 -28.32
CA GLY A 62 -34.60 33.71 -26.88
C GLY A 62 -34.67 34.99 -26.06
N SER A 63 -34.51 34.84 -24.76
CA SER A 63 -34.42 35.95 -23.81
C SER A 63 -33.12 36.75 -24.02
N GLY A 64 -33.25 38.01 -24.47
CA GLY A 64 -32.15 38.94 -24.72
C GLY A 64 -31.62 38.94 -26.16
N PHE A 65 -30.76 39.92 -26.48
CA PHE A 65 -30.23 40.17 -27.84
C PHE A 65 -28.83 40.83 -27.84
N ASN A 66 -28.01 40.53 -26.84
CA ASN A 66 -26.66 41.03 -26.63
C ASN A 66 -25.64 40.39 -27.57
N VAL A 67 -24.78 41.20 -28.19
CA VAL A 67 -23.66 40.72 -29.01
C VAL A 67 -22.70 39.87 -28.17
N GLY A 68 -22.30 38.70 -28.70
CA GLY A 68 -21.40 37.76 -28.02
C GLY A 68 -22.09 36.80 -27.05
N MET A 69 -23.37 37.00 -26.73
CA MET A 69 -24.18 36.04 -25.97
C MET A 69 -24.85 35.06 -26.93
N PHE A 70 -24.08 34.07 -27.39
CA PHE A 70 -24.52 33.12 -28.42
C PHE A 70 -25.71 32.26 -28.01
N ASP A 71 -25.94 32.09 -26.72
CA ASP A 71 -27.08 31.36 -26.17
C ASP A 71 -28.43 32.09 -26.34
N GLN A 72 -28.42 33.37 -26.71
CA GLN A 72 -29.62 34.20 -26.97
C GLN A 72 -30.19 34.02 -28.38
N ALA A 73 -29.41 33.49 -29.32
CA ALA A 73 -29.90 32.97 -30.59
C ALA A 73 -30.58 31.61 -30.39
N ALA A 74 -31.57 31.59 -29.49
CA ALA A 74 -32.18 30.38 -28.98
C ALA A 74 -33.19 29.77 -29.94
N ILE A 75 -33.51 28.50 -29.71
CA ILE A 75 -34.61 27.81 -30.38
C ILE A 75 -35.47 27.15 -29.30
N SER A 76 -36.77 27.44 -29.32
CA SER A 76 -37.77 26.72 -28.53
C SER A 76 -38.64 25.90 -29.48
N GLU A 77 -38.78 24.60 -29.27
CA GLU A 77 -39.60 23.76 -30.12
C GLU A 77 -40.62 23.01 -29.28
N LEU A 78 -41.90 23.28 -29.52
CA LEU A 78 -43.03 22.67 -28.86
C LEU A 78 -43.73 21.70 -29.80
N VAL A 79 -43.92 20.47 -29.34
CA VAL A 79 -44.70 19.45 -30.05
C VAL A 79 -45.92 19.08 -29.20
N LEU A 80 -47.08 19.04 -29.83
CA LEU A 80 -48.36 18.69 -29.23
C LEU A 80 -48.91 17.44 -29.90
N ARG A 81 -49.48 16.53 -29.12
CA ARG A 81 -50.11 15.31 -29.63
C ARG A 81 -51.40 15.01 -28.87
N SER A 82 -52.45 14.58 -29.58
CA SER A 82 -53.70 14.21 -28.92
C SER A 82 -53.59 12.87 -28.19
N GLY A 83 -54.35 12.76 -27.11
CA GLY A 83 -54.64 11.49 -26.45
C GLY A 83 -55.48 10.57 -27.33
N ASN A 84 -55.55 9.30 -26.94
CA ASN A 84 -56.37 8.27 -27.58
C ASN A 84 -57.82 8.24 -27.02
N GLY A 85 -58.24 9.30 -26.32
CA GLY A 85 -59.51 9.35 -25.58
C GLY A 85 -59.48 8.69 -24.20
N ASN A 86 -58.45 7.90 -23.85
CA ASN A 86 -58.30 7.26 -22.54
C ASN A 86 -56.83 7.27 -22.04
N PRO A 87 -56.38 8.35 -21.37
CA PRO A 87 -57.16 9.53 -20.97
C PRO A 87 -57.39 10.51 -22.14
N THR A 88 -58.46 11.30 -22.04
CA THR A 88 -58.71 12.44 -22.94
C THR A 88 -57.78 13.60 -22.60
N GLY A 89 -57.19 14.23 -23.60
CA GLY A 89 -56.29 15.37 -23.42
C GLY A 89 -55.27 15.53 -24.53
N ILE A 90 -54.22 16.30 -24.25
CA ILE A 90 -53.04 16.39 -25.11
C ILE A 90 -51.77 16.12 -24.31
N THR A 91 -50.75 15.63 -24.99
CA THR A 91 -49.37 15.70 -24.54
C THR A 91 -48.75 16.96 -25.13
N ALA A 92 -48.14 17.79 -24.29
CA ALA A 92 -47.35 18.94 -24.71
C ALA A 92 -45.90 18.74 -24.31
N THR A 93 -44.99 18.85 -25.26
CA THR A 93 -43.55 18.60 -25.06
C THR A 93 -42.71 19.76 -25.57
N LEU A 94 -41.93 20.38 -24.70
CA LEU A 94 -40.97 21.42 -25.05
C LEU A 94 -39.56 20.85 -25.16
N TRP A 95 -38.93 21.03 -26.30
CA TRP A 95 -37.55 20.66 -26.58
C TRP A 95 -36.66 21.88 -26.39
N ARG A 96 -36.03 21.95 -25.21
CA ARG A 96 -35.18 23.07 -24.79
C ARG A 96 -33.76 22.87 -25.32
N ARG A 97 -33.30 23.79 -26.18
CA ARG A 97 -31.99 23.71 -26.85
C ARG A 97 -30.98 24.76 -26.38
N SER A 98 -31.48 25.82 -25.72
CA SER A 98 -30.65 26.93 -25.27
C SER A 98 -31.10 27.37 -23.87
N PRO A 99 -30.16 27.82 -23.01
CA PRO A 99 -30.48 28.36 -21.69
C PRO A 99 -31.50 29.51 -21.68
N THR A 100 -31.58 30.29 -22.75
CA THR A 100 -32.48 31.45 -22.87
C THR A 100 -33.75 31.17 -23.69
N ALA A 101 -33.97 29.91 -24.10
CA ALA A 101 -35.22 29.48 -24.75
C ALA A 101 -36.38 29.45 -23.73
N ALA A 102 -37.58 29.08 -24.18
CA ALA A 102 -38.66 28.72 -23.28
C ALA A 102 -38.19 27.66 -22.24
N ASN A 103 -38.62 27.85 -20.99
CA ASN A 103 -38.26 27.03 -19.82
C ASN A 103 -39.26 25.89 -19.62
N GLU A 104 -40.55 26.19 -19.75
CA GLU A 104 -41.64 25.27 -19.45
C GLU A 104 -42.78 25.43 -20.43
N VAL A 105 -43.64 24.41 -20.52
CA VAL A 105 -44.89 24.45 -21.25
C VAL A 105 -46.02 23.95 -20.37
N ALA A 106 -47.19 24.53 -20.50
CA ALA A 106 -48.41 24.09 -19.86
C ALA A 106 -49.60 24.28 -20.81
N TRP A 107 -50.71 23.61 -20.52
CA TRP A 107 -51.92 23.75 -21.32
C TRP A 107 -53.18 23.72 -20.47
N ILE A 108 -54.24 24.36 -20.94
CA ILE A 108 -55.57 24.34 -20.33
C ILE A 108 -56.56 23.81 -21.35
N ASN A 109 -57.34 22.79 -21.00
CA ASN A 109 -58.52 22.44 -21.80
C ASN A 109 -59.61 23.49 -21.53
N THR A 110 -59.97 24.28 -22.54
CA THR A 110 -60.96 25.35 -22.39
C THR A 110 -62.37 24.88 -22.75
N SER A 111 -62.48 23.93 -23.69
CA SER A 111 -63.74 23.30 -24.07
C SER A 111 -63.49 22.11 -25.01
N GLY A 112 -64.10 20.96 -24.73
CA GLY A 112 -64.05 19.79 -25.61
C GLY A 112 -62.62 19.40 -25.99
N GLU A 113 -62.28 19.54 -27.27
CA GLU A 113 -60.96 19.21 -27.84
C GLU A 113 -60.12 20.47 -28.11
N THR A 114 -60.44 21.58 -27.44
CA THR A 114 -59.75 22.87 -27.54
C THR A 114 -58.85 23.10 -26.33
N TYR A 115 -57.60 23.49 -26.60
CA TYR A 115 -56.58 23.66 -25.59
C TYR A 115 -55.85 24.99 -25.78
N ASP A 116 -55.71 25.76 -24.71
CA ASP A 116 -54.80 26.89 -24.66
C ASP A 116 -53.41 26.43 -24.27
N ILE A 117 -52.40 26.97 -24.94
CA ILE A 117 -51.02 26.55 -24.82
C ILE A 117 -50.20 27.70 -24.27
N TYR A 118 -49.48 27.41 -23.18
CA TYR A 118 -48.69 28.36 -22.44
C TYR A 118 -47.22 27.96 -22.43
N ILE A 119 -46.32 28.93 -22.51
CA ILE A 119 -44.89 28.70 -22.23
C ILE A 119 -44.40 29.63 -21.14
N ASN A 120 -43.43 29.17 -20.35
CA ASN A 120 -42.62 30.03 -19.48
C ASN A 120 -41.36 30.45 -20.22
N ILE A 121 -41.00 31.73 -20.21
CA ILE A 121 -39.75 32.22 -20.79
C ILE A 121 -39.20 33.37 -19.95
N GLY A 122 -37.88 33.57 -19.99
CA GLY A 122 -37.24 34.71 -19.35
C GLY A 122 -37.55 36.03 -20.06
N GLN A 123 -37.30 37.14 -19.37
CA GLN A 123 -37.52 38.50 -19.88
C GLN A 123 -36.74 38.80 -21.18
N TYR A 124 -37.17 39.85 -21.87
CA TYR A 124 -36.55 40.38 -23.09
C TYR A 124 -36.57 39.43 -24.29
N ALA A 125 -37.54 38.52 -24.35
CA ALA A 125 -37.74 37.62 -25.48
C ALA A 125 -38.63 38.30 -26.53
N SER A 126 -38.07 39.23 -27.31
CA SER A 126 -38.80 40.11 -28.23
C SER A 126 -38.51 39.83 -29.69
N GLY A 127 -39.51 40.00 -30.57
CA GLY A 127 -39.31 39.84 -32.01
C GLY A 127 -38.98 38.42 -32.46
N LEU A 128 -39.42 37.41 -31.71
CA LEU A 128 -39.15 36.01 -32.02
C LEU A 128 -39.94 35.58 -33.26
N ILE A 129 -39.37 34.70 -34.07
CA ILE A 129 -40.09 34.08 -35.18
C ILE A 129 -40.84 32.87 -34.65
N ALA A 130 -42.16 32.85 -34.77
CA ALA A 130 -43.02 31.74 -34.39
C ALA A 130 -43.53 31.00 -35.63
N GLN A 131 -43.10 29.75 -35.83
CA GLN A 131 -43.56 28.85 -36.89
C GLN A 131 -44.50 27.79 -36.34
N TYR A 132 -45.42 27.29 -37.16
CA TYR A 132 -46.26 26.15 -36.77
C TYR A 132 -46.68 25.27 -37.94
N ASP A 133 -47.02 24.02 -37.60
CA ASP A 133 -47.63 23.06 -38.50
C ASP A 133 -48.51 22.07 -37.71
N TYR A 134 -49.44 21.36 -38.38
CA TYR A 134 -50.33 20.38 -37.72
C TYR A 134 -51.00 19.38 -38.68
N THR A 135 -51.51 18.26 -38.19
CA THR A 135 -52.22 17.23 -38.99
C THR A 135 -53.57 17.72 -39.52
N SER A 136 -54.08 17.10 -40.59
CA SER A 136 -55.29 17.57 -41.30
C SER A 136 -56.56 17.70 -40.45
N ASN A 137 -56.66 16.95 -39.35
CA ASN A 137 -57.78 16.96 -38.41
C ASN A 137 -57.59 17.93 -37.22
N ALA A 138 -56.43 18.56 -37.08
CA ALA A 138 -56.12 19.48 -36.01
C ALA A 138 -56.13 20.95 -36.48
N ASN A 139 -56.01 21.88 -35.55
CA ASN A 139 -55.83 23.29 -35.83
C ASN A 139 -54.91 23.95 -34.81
N VAL A 140 -54.08 24.90 -35.27
CA VAL A 140 -53.30 25.81 -34.42
C VAL A 140 -53.62 27.25 -34.80
N THR A 141 -53.95 28.04 -33.79
CA THR A 141 -54.06 29.50 -33.84
C THR A 141 -52.97 30.09 -32.94
N LEU A 142 -51.94 30.69 -33.55
CA LEU A 142 -50.90 31.42 -32.81
C LEU A 142 -51.40 32.82 -32.42
N HIS A 143 -51.03 33.27 -31.22
CA HIS A 143 -51.32 34.60 -30.73
C HIS A 143 -50.10 35.51 -30.94
N SER A 144 -50.23 36.54 -31.77
CA SER A 144 -49.17 37.55 -31.98
C SER A 144 -48.98 38.48 -30.80
N THR A 145 -49.99 38.60 -29.93
CA THR A 145 -49.98 39.33 -28.66
C THR A 145 -50.44 38.39 -27.53
N PRO A 146 -49.57 37.49 -27.05
CA PRO A 146 -49.90 36.52 -26.01
C PRO A 146 -50.33 37.17 -24.70
N GLU A 147 -51.29 36.55 -24.02
CA GLU A 147 -51.67 36.92 -22.65
C GLU A 147 -50.55 36.55 -21.66
N TYR A 148 -50.13 37.49 -20.82
CA TYR A 148 -49.06 37.34 -19.82
C TYR A 148 -49.60 37.00 -18.43
N SER A 149 -48.86 36.17 -17.70
CA SER A 149 -49.02 35.93 -16.26
C SER A 149 -47.66 35.74 -15.58
N SER A 150 -47.43 36.37 -14.43
CA SER A 150 -46.20 36.20 -13.65
C SER A 150 -46.10 34.84 -12.95
N VAL A 151 -47.23 34.15 -12.77
CA VAL A 151 -47.32 32.81 -12.20
C VAL A 151 -47.92 31.83 -13.20
N ARG A 152 -47.68 30.54 -13.01
CA ARG A 152 -48.30 29.51 -13.86
C ARG A 152 -49.84 29.58 -13.71
N PRO A 153 -50.62 29.54 -14.81
CA PRO A 153 -52.08 29.54 -14.74
C PRO A 153 -52.62 28.40 -13.87
N GLY A 154 -53.51 28.70 -12.92
CA GLY A 154 -53.86 27.80 -11.82
C GLY A 154 -54.60 26.50 -12.21
N ASN A 155 -55.31 26.48 -13.34
CA ASN A 155 -56.02 25.32 -13.90
C ASN A 155 -55.26 24.64 -15.06
N SER A 156 -53.98 24.98 -15.25
CA SER A 156 -53.16 24.38 -16.30
C SER A 156 -52.60 23.02 -15.91
N THR A 157 -52.50 22.16 -16.92
CA THR A 157 -51.74 20.90 -16.87
C THR A 157 -50.32 21.18 -17.35
N SER A 158 -49.31 20.71 -16.61
CA SER A 158 -47.91 20.84 -17.02
C SER A 158 -47.61 19.90 -18.18
N GLY A 159 -46.95 20.42 -19.21
CA GLY A 159 -46.30 19.57 -20.21
C GLY A 159 -44.94 19.10 -19.71
N GLN A 160 -44.22 18.39 -20.58
CA GLN A 160 -42.87 17.89 -20.30
C GLN A 160 -41.84 18.75 -21.03
N THR A 161 -40.78 19.16 -20.32
CA THR A 161 -39.63 19.82 -20.94
C THR A 161 -38.47 18.83 -21.01
N TYR A 162 -37.95 18.59 -22.21
CA TYR A 162 -36.70 17.86 -22.42
C TYR A 162 -35.57 18.82 -22.72
N THR A 163 -34.50 18.73 -21.95
CA THR A 163 -33.25 19.45 -22.21
C THR A 163 -32.43 18.68 -23.23
N LEU A 164 -32.08 19.33 -24.35
CA LEU A 164 -31.12 18.78 -25.30
C LEU A 164 -29.71 19.16 -24.86
N TYR A 165 -28.96 18.17 -24.37
CA TYR A 165 -27.58 18.37 -23.94
C TYR A 165 -26.68 18.77 -25.12
N ASN A 166 -25.99 19.90 -24.97
CA ASN A 166 -25.06 20.47 -25.94
C ASN A 166 -24.00 21.33 -25.23
N SER A 167 -23.09 21.96 -25.98
CA SER A 167 -22.03 22.79 -25.38
C SER A 167 -22.53 23.96 -24.54
N LEU A 168 -23.76 24.47 -24.77
CA LEU A 168 -24.44 25.50 -23.96
C LEU A 168 -25.29 24.92 -22.82
N MET A 169 -25.66 23.64 -22.90
CA MET A 169 -26.49 22.94 -21.91
C MET A 169 -25.83 21.60 -21.55
N LYS A 170 -24.85 21.61 -20.65
CA LYS A 170 -24.10 20.40 -20.26
C LYS A 170 -24.88 19.57 -19.22
N PRO A 171 -24.78 18.23 -19.25
CA PRO A 171 -25.37 17.39 -18.21
C PRO A 171 -24.62 17.50 -16.88
N THR A 172 -25.34 17.35 -15.77
CA THR A 172 -24.75 17.07 -14.44
C THR A 172 -24.40 15.59 -14.28
N ALA A 173 -23.61 15.18 -13.27
CA ALA A 173 -23.34 13.75 -13.03
C ALA A 173 -24.62 12.96 -12.73
N GLY A 174 -25.57 13.57 -12.02
CA GLY A 174 -26.89 12.99 -11.78
C GLY A 174 -27.71 12.86 -13.06
N ASP A 175 -27.55 13.77 -14.01
CA ASP A 175 -28.24 13.73 -15.31
C ASP A 175 -27.81 12.53 -16.16
N VAL A 176 -26.64 11.92 -15.89
CA VAL A 176 -26.06 10.81 -16.68
C VAL A 176 -25.67 9.59 -15.83
N GLU A 177 -26.13 9.52 -14.59
CA GLU A 177 -25.82 8.42 -13.64
C GLU A 177 -24.31 8.20 -13.39
N ALA A 178 -23.50 9.24 -13.58
CA ALA A 178 -22.07 9.19 -13.27
C ALA A 178 -21.83 9.29 -11.76
N LEU A 179 -20.73 8.69 -11.28
CA LEU A 179 -20.27 8.92 -9.91
C LEU A 179 -20.02 10.42 -9.72
N SER A 180 -20.64 11.02 -8.70
CA SER A 180 -20.49 12.44 -8.40
C SER A 180 -19.02 12.82 -8.24
N VAL A 181 -18.68 14.01 -8.73
CA VAL A 181 -17.37 14.63 -8.47
C VAL A 181 -17.12 14.83 -6.97
N ASN A 182 -18.17 14.88 -6.14
CA ASN A 182 -18.06 14.98 -4.69
C ASN A 182 -17.85 13.62 -4.01
N GLY A 183 -17.43 12.59 -4.76
CA GLY A 183 -17.26 11.24 -4.27
C GLY A 183 -18.59 10.54 -3.98
N GLY A 184 -18.49 9.31 -3.47
CA GLY A 184 -19.67 8.55 -3.15
C GLY A 184 -19.33 7.11 -2.83
N ARG A 185 -20.39 6.38 -2.47
CA ARG A 185 -20.31 4.95 -2.37
C ARG A 185 -20.48 4.38 -3.77
N LEU A 186 -19.40 3.83 -4.32
CA LEU A 186 -19.51 2.89 -5.42
C LEU A 186 -20.19 1.65 -4.85
N ASN A 187 -21.48 1.50 -5.16
CA ASN A 187 -22.27 0.30 -4.91
C ASN A 187 -22.12 -0.61 -6.12
N GLY A 188 -20.89 -1.04 -6.37
CA GLY A 188 -20.46 -1.52 -7.67
C GLY A 188 -19.00 -1.18 -7.94
N ALA A 189 -18.53 -1.54 -9.13
CA ALA A 189 -17.13 -1.86 -9.37
C ALA A 189 -16.33 -0.71 -10.02
N LEU A 190 -15.03 -0.55 -9.73
CA LEU A 190 -14.14 0.56 -10.15
C LEU A 190 -12.91 0.18 -11.00
N GLY A 191 -12.94 0.42 -12.29
CA GLY A 191 -12.00 -0.16 -13.25
C GLY A 191 -11.03 0.91 -13.66
N ILE A 192 -9.74 0.65 -13.54
CA ILE A 192 -8.71 1.67 -13.80
C ILE A 192 -7.74 1.08 -14.82
N GLY A 193 -7.69 1.66 -16.02
CA GLY A 193 -6.85 1.18 -17.13
C GLY A 193 -7.42 -0.03 -17.89
N THR A 194 -8.44 -0.67 -17.32
CA THR A 194 -9.28 -1.70 -17.94
C THR A 194 -10.68 -1.56 -17.32
N ASP A 195 -11.70 -2.05 -18.02
CA ASP A 195 -13.02 -2.19 -17.42
C ASP A 195 -12.90 -2.90 -16.07
N ASN A 196 -13.66 -2.44 -15.07
CA ASN A 196 -13.68 -3.12 -13.77
C ASN A 196 -14.39 -4.44 -13.95
N ALA A 197 -13.59 -5.45 -14.21
CA ALA A 197 -14.05 -6.81 -14.20
C ALA A 197 -14.09 -7.40 -12.77
N LEU A 198 -13.66 -6.66 -11.74
CA LEU A 198 -13.66 -7.13 -10.35
C LEU A 198 -15.06 -7.17 -9.70
N GLY A 199 -16.08 -6.45 -10.20
CA GLY A 199 -17.47 -6.54 -9.72
C GLY A 199 -17.68 -6.10 -8.25
N GLY A 200 -18.91 -5.97 -7.74
CA GLY A 200 -19.13 -5.53 -6.34
C GLY A 200 -18.37 -4.24 -5.99
N ASN A 201 -18.02 -3.97 -4.72
CA ASN A 201 -17.20 -2.80 -4.36
C ASN A 201 -15.70 -3.11 -4.51
N SER A 202 -15.11 -2.90 -5.69
CA SER A 202 -13.75 -3.38 -6.02
C SER A 202 -12.96 -2.45 -6.94
N ILE A 203 -11.63 -2.62 -7.05
CA ILE A 203 -10.69 -1.69 -7.72
C ILE A 203 -9.65 -2.43 -8.58
N VAL A 204 -9.70 -2.30 -9.92
CA VAL A 204 -8.65 -2.82 -10.85
C VAL A 204 -7.62 -1.73 -11.08
N LEU A 205 -6.35 -2.08 -11.33
CA LEU A 205 -5.27 -1.16 -11.65
C LEU A 205 -4.54 -1.54 -12.96
N GLY A 206 -4.46 -0.60 -13.89
CA GLY A 206 -3.29 -0.37 -14.75
C GLY A 206 -3.30 -0.96 -16.15
N ASP A 207 -2.10 -0.92 -16.72
CA ASP A 207 -1.69 -1.68 -17.90
C ASP A 207 -1.78 -3.19 -17.64
N ASN A 208 -1.29 -4.03 -18.55
CA ASN A 208 -1.54 -5.46 -18.47
C ASN A 208 -0.67 -6.22 -17.47
N ASP A 209 0.24 -5.57 -16.71
CA ASP A 209 1.19 -6.31 -15.88
C ASP A 209 1.65 -5.65 -14.56
N THR A 210 0.94 -4.62 -14.09
CA THR A 210 1.23 -3.94 -12.81
C THR A 210 0.00 -3.87 -11.91
N GLY A 211 0.19 -4.10 -10.61
CA GLY A 211 -0.87 -3.90 -9.62
C GLY A 211 -0.75 -4.73 -8.36
N PHE A 212 -1.77 -4.63 -7.53
CA PHE A 212 -1.98 -5.61 -6.48
C PHE A 212 -2.52 -6.88 -7.12
N LYS A 213 -1.65 -7.87 -7.23
CA LYS A 213 -1.99 -9.18 -7.76
C LYS A 213 -1.81 -10.15 -6.62
N TRP A 214 -2.91 -10.66 -6.07
CA TRP A 214 -2.89 -11.76 -5.10
C TRP A 214 -1.80 -12.76 -5.46
N HIS A 215 -0.83 -12.94 -4.55
CA HIS A 215 0.41 -13.68 -4.83
C HIS A 215 0.25 -15.17 -4.56
N SER A 216 -0.39 -15.55 -3.44
CA SER A 216 -0.71 -16.92 -2.98
C SER A 216 -1.67 -16.90 -1.76
N ASP A 217 -1.99 -18.04 -1.15
CA ASP A 217 -2.96 -18.09 -0.04
C ASP A 217 -2.47 -17.39 1.23
N GLY A 218 -3.33 -16.53 1.78
CA GLY A 218 -2.98 -15.53 2.79
C GLY A 218 -2.15 -14.38 2.25
N VAL A 219 -1.75 -14.43 0.98
CA VAL A 219 -0.64 -13.67 0.39
C VAL A 219 -1.10 -12.62 -0.63
N LEU A 220 -1.26 -11.35 -0.24
CA LEU A 220 -1.53 -10.26 -1.19
C LEU A 220 -0.24 -9.81 -1.86
N GLY A 221 -0.17 -10.02 -3.16
CA GLY A 221 1.01 -9.75 -3.94
C GLY A 221 1.04 -8.38 -4.58
N ILE A 222 2.27 -7.92 -4.77
CA ILE A 222 2.59 -6.61 -5.25
C ILE A 222 3.49 -6.85 -6.46
N TYR A 223 2.96 -6.53 -7.63
CA TYR A 223 3.62 -6.78 -8.90
C TYR A 223 3.85 -5.47 -9.65
N ALA A 224 4.98 -5.42 -10.33
CA ALA A 224 5.35 -4.33 -11.21
C ALA A 224 5.98 -4.89 -12.47
N ASN A 225 5.47 -4.52 -13.65
CA ASN A 225 6.03 -4.92 -14.95
C ASN A 225 6.25 -6.45 -15.04
N ASN A 226 5.23 -7.20 -14.62
CA ASN A 226 5.21 -8.66 -14.51
C ASN A 226 6.18 -9.28 -13.46
N ALA A 227 6.86 -8.48 -12.65
CA ALA A 227 7.75 -8.98 -11.60
C ALA A 227 7.09 -8.96 -10.21
N LEU A 228 7.25 -10.06 -9.47
CA LEU A 228 6.94 -10.14 -8.02
C LEU A 228 7.94 -9.30 -7.25
N VAL A 229 7.46 -8.30 -6.53
CA VAL A 229 8.32 -7.46 -5.69
C VAL A 229 8.02 -7.59 -4.20
N GLY A 230 6.78 -7.91 -3.83
CA GLY A 230 6.42 -8.11 -2.44
C GLY A 230 5.11 -8.83 -2.26
N TYR A 231 4.90 -9.32 -1.05
CA TYR A 231 3.76 -10.16 -0.73
C TYR A 231 3.41 -10.11 0.76
N ILE A 232 2.13 -10.03 1.10
CA ILE A 232 1.65 -9.97 2.51
C ILE A 232 0.99 -11.29 2.86
N ASP A 233 1.58 -12.13 3.71
CA ASP A 233 1.07 -13.43 4.18
C ASP A 233 0.71 -13.50 5.69
N ASN A 234 0.40 -14.70 6.22
CA ASN A 234 0.07 -14.91 7.65
C ASN A 234 1.25 -14.72 8.60
N SER A 235 2.47 -14.81 8.06
CA SER A 235 3.74 -14.57 8.73
C SER A 235 4.13 -13.10 8.63
N GLY A 236 3.45 -12.32 7.78
CA GLY A 236 3.43 -10.86 7.77
C GLY A 236 3.69 -10.30 6.39
N LEU A 237 4.33 -9.14 6.32
CA LEU A 237 4.78 -8.59 5.04
C LEU A 237 6.14 -9.18 4.68
N HIS A 238 6.25 -9.72 3.48
CA HIS A 238 7.47 -10.24 2.86
C HIS A 238 7.80 -9.43 1.60
N MET A 239 9.09 -9.28 1.32
CA MET A 239 9.54 -8.77 0.02
C MET A 239 10.46 -9.79 -0.61
N SER A 240 10.19 -10.09 -1.88
CA SER A 240 10.89 -11.12 -2.66
C SER A 240 12.06 -10.58 -3.46
N VAL A 241 12.06 -9.28 -3.66
CA VAL A 241 13.26 -8.52 -3.99
C VAL A 241 13.71 -7.81 -2.73
N ASP A 242 14.73 -6.97 -2.85
CA ASP A 242 15.17 -6.15 -1.74
C ASP A 242 13.96 -5.47 -1.08
N VAL A 243 13.77 -5.78 0.21
CA VAL A 243 12.98 -4.94 1.11
C VAL A 243 13.72 -3.61 1.21
N LEU A 244 13.61 -2.78 0.19
CA LEU A 244 14.11 -1.42 0.21
C LEU A 244 13.14 -0.59 1.03
N SER A 245 13.20 -0.78 2.34
CA SER A 245 12.53 0.12 3.27
C SER A 245 13.35 1.41 3.33
N ASN A 246 12.78 2.53 2.91
CA ASN A 246 13.42 3.86 3.01
C ASN A 246 13.53 4.37 4.47
N GLY A 247 13.19 3.54 5.45
CA GLY A 247 13.21 3.83 6.89
C GLY A 247 13.33 2.56 7.75
N ALA A 248 13.07 2.67 9.06
CA ALA A 248 13.35 1.58 10.01
C ALA A 248 12.32 0.43 9.96
N ILE A 249 12.81 -0.82 9.86
CA ILE A 249 12.02 -2.05 10.07
C ILE A 249 11.76 -2.19 11.59
N ARG A 250 10.60 -1.69 12.05
CA ARG A 250 10.20 -1.72 13.46
C ARG A 250 9.57 -3.07 13.82
N ALA A 251 10.26 -3.87 14.62
CA ALA A 251 9.72 -5.12 15.20
C ALA A 251 9.22 -4.90 16.66
N GLY A 252 7.96 -5.15 16.97
CA GLY A 252 7.43 -5.18 18.34
C GLY A 252 6.84 -3.86 18.89
N ASP A 253 5.70 -4.01 19.57
CA ASP A 253 5.00 -2.98 20.37
C ASP A 253 5.40 -3.06 21.86
N ALA A 254 5.31 -4.24 22.53
CA ALA A 254 5.68 -4.37 23.94
C ALA A 254 7.13 -4.84 24.25
N LYS A 255 7.73 -5.84 23.55
CA LYS A 255 9.17 -6.25 23.59
C LYS A 255 9.55 -7.02 22.31
N ARG A 256 10.84 -7.04 21.92
CA ARG A 256 11.38 -7.53 20.62
C ARG A 256 12.40 -8.66 20.78
N MET A 257 12.45 -9.54 19.79
CA MET A 257 13.54 -10.50 19.54
C MET A 257 14.30 -10.12 18.26
N THR A 258 15.59 -10.42 18.20
CA THR A 258 16.49 -9.81 17.22
C THR A 258 17.63 -10.75 16.83
N MET A 259 17.85 -10.92 15.53
CA MET A 259 19.13 -11.40 15.00
C MET A 259 19.95 -10.15 14.72
N THR A 260 20.88 -9.86 15.61
CA THR A 260 21.63 -8.61 15.66
C THR A 260 23.09 -8.93 15.76
N SER A 261 23.85 -8.43 14.81
CA SER A 261 25.23 -8.10 15.16
C SER A 261 25.22 -6.90 16.10
N SER A 262 26.00 -6.97 17.18
CA SER A 262 26.35 -5.80 18.01
C SER A 262 27.55 -5.02 17.44
N ASN A 263 28.20 -5.52 16.37
CA ASN A 263 29.32 -4.92 15.62
C ASN A 263 30.58 -4.55 16.44
N ASN A 264 30.79 -5.10 17.64
CA ASN A 264 32.03 -4.91 18.41
C ASN A 264 33.08 -6.01 18.17
N SER A 265 32.71 -7.04 17.42
CA SER A 265 33.66 -7.97 16.85
C SER A 265 34.55 -7.22 15.86
N VAL A 266 35.86 -7.47 15.88
CA VAL A 266 36.82 -6.88 14.92
C VAL A 266 36.56 -7.41 13.49
N LEU A 267 35.80 -8.48 13.38
CA LEU A 267 35.64 -9.31 12.19
C LEU A 267 34.17 -9.75 12.09
N ASN A 268 33.66 -9.99 10.88
CA ASN A 268 32.26 -10.36 10.71
C ASN A 268 31.98 -11.67 11.43
N ALA A 269 31.05 -11.66 12.39
CA ALA A 269 30.51 -12.91 12.88
C ALA A 269 29.57 -13.42 11.79
N GLN A 270 30.09 -14.33 11.00
CA GLN A 270 29.25 -15.05 10.10
C GLN A 270 28.82 -16.30 10.82
N PHE A 271 27.53 -16.54 10.76
CA PHE A 271 27.08 -17.88 11.00
C PHE A 271 27.18 -18.59 9.66
N HIS A 272 28.33 -19.22 9.44
CA HIS A 272 28.67 -19.94 8.23
C HIS A 272 28.41 -21.44 8.38
N LEU A 273 28.31 -22.08 7.23
CA LEU A 273 28.10 -23.50 7.11
C LEU A 273 28.74 -23.96 5.81
N TRP A 274 29.68 -24.90 5.91
CA TRP A 274 30.50 -25.37 4.79
C TRP A 274 31.14 -26.75 5.11
N GLY A 275 31.96 -27.35 4.23
CA GLY A 275 32.67 -28.64 4.45
C GLY A 275 33.13 -29.36 3.16
N ASP A 276 33.72 -30.56 3.27
CA ASP A 276 34.21 -31.40 2.14
C ASP A 276 34.31 -32.92 2.48
N GLY A 277 34.93 -33.76 1.62
CA GLY A 277 35.00 -35.23 1.79
C GLY A 277 35.88 -35.74 2.95
N ASN A 278 36.78 -34.92 3.47
CA ASN A 278 37.62 -35.25 4.63
C ASN A 278 37.12 -34.57 5.91
N ARG A 279 36.42 -33.43 5.77
CA ARG A 279 35.69 -32.76 6.84
C ARG A 279 34.23 -32.65 6.44
N PRO A 280 33.52 -33.77 6.61
CA PRO A 280 32.14 -33.88 6.19
C PRO A 280 31.21 -32.68 6.51
N THR A 281 31.39 -31.93 7.62
CA THR A 281 30.58 -30.71 7.93
C THR A 281 31.31 -29.82 8.93
N VAL A 282 31.20 -28.50 8.74
CA VAL A 282 31.71 -27.46 9.65
C VAL A 282 30.61 -26.41 9.83
N ILE A 283 29.98 -26.38 11.02
CA ILE A 283 29.20 -25.23 11.45
C ILE A 283 30.17 -24.30 12.12
N GLU A 284 30.24 -23.12 11.55
CA GLU A 284 31.27 -22.18 11.90
C GLU A 284 30.62 -20.90 12.34
N LEU A 285 30.91 -20.57 13.57
CA LEU A 285 31.12 -19.17 13.85
C LEU A 285 32.55 -18.94 13.42
N ASP A 286 32.67 -18.40 12.23
CA ASP A 286 33.90 -17.83 11.79
C ASP A 286 33.76 -16.34 11.76
N ASP A 287 34.92 -15.80 11.49
CA ASP A 287 35.02 -14.47 11.05
C ASP A 287 35.99 -14.37 9.88
N ASP A 288 36.32 -13.13 9.53
CA ASP A 288 37.16 -12.87 8.36
C ASP A 288 38.60 -13.42 8.51
N GLN A 289 39.02 -13.82 9.71
CA GLN A 289 40.33 -14.44 9.96
C GLN A 289 40.27 -15.96 10.09
N GLY A 290 39.07 -16.52 10.06
CA GLY A 290 38.83 -17.95 10.10
C GLY A 290 38.03 -18.35 11.32
N TRP A 291 38.16 -19.62 11.68
CA TRP A 291 37.18 -20.27 12.53
C TRP A 291 37.44 -20.04 14.01
N HIS A 292 36.40 -19.64 14.74
CA HIS A 292 36.46 -19.47 16.20
C HIS A 292 36.29 -20.80 16.89
N LEU A 293 35.19 -21.43 16.55
CA LEU A 293 34.86 -22.74 17.01
C LEU A 293 34.05 -23.36 15.90
N TYR A 294 34.34 -24.61 15.68
CA TYR A 294 33.44 -25.44 14.94
C TYR A 294 33.18 -26.68 15.75
N SER A 295 32.04 -27.25 15.48
CA SER A 295 31.89 -28.68 15.65
C SER A 295 32.00 -29.26 14.25
N GLN A 296 32.87 -30.26 14.09
CA GLN A 296 33.02 -30.99 12.85
C GLN A 296 32.79 -32.48 13.07
N ARG A 297 32.68 -33.19 11.96
CA ARG A 297 32.62 -34.64 11.92
C ARG A 297 33.76 -35.18 11.11
N ASN A 298 34.36 -36.26 11.58
CA ASN A 298 35.53 -36.87 10.99
C ASN A 298 35.12 -38.01 10.03
N PRO A 299 36.04 -38.45 9.14
CA PRO A 299 35.76 -39.53 8.19
C PRO A 299 35.40 -40.86 8.86
N ASP A 300 35.94 -41.13 10.05
CA ASP A 300 35.64 -42.33 10.85
C ASP A 300 34.30 -42.23 11.62
N GLY A 301 33.63 -41.09 11.55
CA GLY A 301 32.36 -40.83 12.22
C GLY A 301 32.48 -40.27 13.64
N GLY A 302 33.67 -39.90 14.13
CA GLY A 302 33.79 -39.11 15.37
C GLY A 302 33.27 -37.67 15.22
N ILE A 303 32.78 -37.05 16.30
CA ILE A 303 32.59 -35.59 16.38
C ILE A 303 33.79 -34.99 17.08
N GLN A 304 34.24 -33.89 16.50
CA GLN A 304 35.24 -33.06 17.12
C GLN A 304 34.63 -31.68 17.32
N PHE A 305 34.41 -31.31 18.58
CA PHE A 305 34.25 -29.91 18.92
C PHE A 305 35.63 -29.33 19.09
N VAL A 306 35.96 -28.38 18.24
CA VAL A 306 37.26 -27.75 18.25
C VAL A 306 37.02 -26.27 18.41
N VAL A 307 37.60 -25.75 19.48
CA VAL A 307 37.70 -24.32 19.71
C VAL A 307 39.11 -23.94 19.31
N ASN A 308 39.22 -22.96 18.44
CA ASN A 308 40.49 -22.34 18.11
C ASN A 308 40.84 -21.34 19.23
N GLY A 309 41.15 -21.88 20.42
CA GLY A 309 41.35 -21.06 21.62
C GLY A 309 41.09 -21.79 22.92
N GLN A 310 40.82 -21.04 23.98
CA GLN A 310 40.60 -21.56 25.33
C GLN A 310 39.13 -21.83 25.61
N VAL A 311 38.90 -22.80 26.49
CA VAL A 311 37.58 -23.03 27.12
C VAL A 311 37.70 -22.73 28.60
N ILE A 312 37.05 -21.65 29.04
CA ILE A 312 37.08 -21.15 30.42
C ILE A 312 35.67 -21.28 31.02
N PRO A 313 35.35 -22.39 31.70
CA PRO A 313 34.10 -22.49 32.45
C PRO A 313 34.10 -21.60 33.70
N ASP A 314 32.94 -21.03 34.04
CA ASP A 314 32.75 -20.25 35.28
C ASP A 314 32.92 -21.10 36.55
N ASN A 315 32.81 -22.44 36.43
CA ASN A 315 32.96 -23.38 37.52
C ASN A 315 33.68 -24.65 37.05
N TYR A 316 34.83 -24.95 37.65
CA TYR A 316 35.66 -26.13 37.34
C TYR A 316 35.37 -27.36 38.22
N GLY A 317 34.36 -27.32 39.10
CA GLY A 317 34.16 -28.34 40.15
C GLY A 317 34.04 -29.79 39.66
N ASN A 318 33.52 -30.03 38.46
CA ASN A 318 33.48 -31.36 37.83
C ASN A 318 34.84 -31.84 37.32
N PHE A 319 35.69 -30.92 36.86
CA PHE A 319 37.08 -31.21 36.48
C PHE A 319 37.92 -31.44 37.74
N ASP A 320 37.82 -30.54 38.72
CA ASP A 320 38.51 -30.63 40.00
C ASP A 320 38.19 -31.94 40.74
N ALA A 321 36.92 -32.34 40.80
CA ALA A 321 36.47 -33.58 41.45
C ALA A 321 36.88 -34.88 40.71
N ARG A 322 37.34 -34.79 39.45
CA ARG A 322 37.83 -35.95 38.68
C ARG A 322 39.36 -36.00 38.63
N TYR A 323 40.02 -34.84 38.60
CA TYR A 323 41.45 -34.71 38.32
C TYR A 323 42.28 -34.24 39.52
N LEU A 324 41.72 -33.57 40.54
CA LEU A 324 42.43 -33.18 41.78
C LEU A 324 42.27 -34.18 42.94
N THR A 325 41.19 -34.97 42.96
CA THR A 325 40.90 -36.00 44.00
C THR A 325 41.36 -37.40 43.61
N SER A 326 41.99 -37.57 42.44
CA SER A 326 42.61 -38.85 42.05
C SER A 326 43.76 -39.15 43.01
N GLY A 327 43.55 -40.11 43.93
CA GLY A 327 44.29 -40.37 45.16
C GLY A 327 45.77 -40.78 45.07
N ASN A 328 46.52 -40.27 44.09
CA ASN A 328 47.97 -40.39 43.96
C ASN A 328 48.69 -39.03 43.90
N VAL A 329 47.98 -37.91 44.10
CA VAL A 329 48.59 -36.58 44.14
C VAL A 329 48.62 -36.11 45.58
N TYR A 330 49.81 -36.13 46.19
CA TYR A 330 50.02 -35.47 47.47
C TYR A 330 49.92 -33.96 47.28
N THR A 331 49.20 -33.29 48.17
CA THR A 331 49.37 -31.84 48.34
C THR A 331 50.83 -31.54 48.64
N LYS A 332 51.28 -30.30 48.38
CA LYS A 332 52.67 -29.91 48.67
C LYS A 332 53.11 -30.30 50.09
N GLY A 333 52.24 -30.07 51.08
CA GLY A 333 52.52 -30.45 52.48
C GLY A 333 52.63 -31.96 52.71
N GLU A 334 51.84 -32.78 52.02
CA GLU A 334 51.93 -34.24 52.11
C GLU A 334 53.19 -34.79 51.42
N SER A 335 53.58 -34.22 50.28
CA SER A 335 54.80 -34.59 49.56
C SER A 335 56.04 -34.23 50.37
N ASP A 336 56.08 -33.00 50.90
CA ASP A 336 57.21 -32.53 51.71
C ASP A 336 57.40 -33.44 52.94
N ASN A 337 56.34 -33.86 53.62
CA ASN A 337 56.46 -34.74 54.79
C ASN A 337 56.87 -36.18 54.48
N ARG A 338 56.69 -36.66 53.24
CA ARG A 338 56.95 -38.06 52.86
C ARG A 338 58.29 -38.26 52.18
N TYR A 339 58.77 -37.27 51.43
CA TYR A 339 59.92 -37.42 50.57
C TYR A 339 61.10 -36.53 50.97
N VAL A 340 62.31 -37.03 50.69
CA VAL A 340 63.54 -36.24 50.81
C VAL A 340 63.55 -35.17 49.74
N GLN A 341 63.53 -33.92 50.16
CA GLN A 341 63.49 -32.77 49.26
C GLN A 341 64.90 -32.28 48.92
N ASN A 342 65.87 -32.52 49.80
CA ASN A 342 67.25 -32.12 49.59
C ASN A 342 68.22 -32.98 50.42
N ILE A 343 69.48 -33.07 50.01
CA ILE A 343 70.56 -33.77 50.71
C ILE A 343 71.76 -32.84 50.79
N GLN A 344 72.37 -32.74 51.97
CA GLN A 344 73.58 -31.94 52.17
C GLN A 344 74.59 -32.62 53.09
N ARG A 345 75.81 -32.07 53.09
CA ARG A 345 76.79 -32.31 54.14
C ARG A 345 76.54 -31.37 55.31
N GLY A 346 76.40 -31.91 56.52
CA GLY A 346 76.26 -31.10 57.73
C GLY A 346 77.56 -30.37 58.12
N ALA A 347 77.53 -29.72 59.28
CA ALA A 347 78.69 -29.05 59.86
C ALA A 347 79.81 -30.07 60.17
N PRO A 348 81.10 -29.68 60.03
CA PRO A 348 82.21 -30.57 60.33
C PRO A 348 82.28 -30.88 61.83
N VAL A 349 82.43 -32.16 62.14
CA VAL A 349 82.63 -32.69 63.49
C VAL A 349 84.08 -33.12 63.64
N TRP A 350 84.69 -32.69 64.73
CA TRP A 350 86.11 -32.89 65.02
C TRP A 350 86.25 -33.68 66.33
N PRO A 351 86.53 -34.99 66.27
CA PRO A 351 86.62 -35.83 67.46
C PRO A 351 87.91 -35.62 68.29
N GLY A 352 88.77 -34.68 67.90
CA GLY A 352 90.07 -34.45 68.52
C GLY A 352 91.22 -35.16 67.80
N LYS A 353 92.43 -35.05 68.33
CA LYS A 353 93.63 -35.69 67.76
C LYS A 353 93.62 -37.18 68.06
N VAL A 354 93.97 -38.00 67.07
CA VAL A 354 94.10 -39.45 67.18
C VAL A 354 95.43 -39.90 66.55
N ASP A 355 95.84 -41.14 66.82
CA ASP A 355 97.06 -41.71 66.22
C ASP A 355 96.88 -42.00 64.72
N GLU A 356 97.98 -42.34 64.02
CA GLU A 356 98.00 -42.64 62.58
C GLU A 356 97.13 -43.83 62.16
N TYR A 357 96.71 -44.67 63.10
CA TYR A 357 95.82 -45.78 62.82
C TYR A 357 94.33 -45.39 62.88
N GLY A 358 94.01 -44.22 63.46
CA GLY A 358 92.67 -43.63 63.47
C GLY A 358 91.59 -44.51 64.09
N PRO A 359 90.35 -44.02 64.24
CA PRO A 359 89.24 -44.92 64.54
C PRO A 359 89.01 -45.87 63.36
N ALA A 360 88.68 -47.14 63.65
CA ALA A 360 88.42 -48.15 62.62
C ALA A 360 87.27 -47.80 61.67
N GLU A 361 86.40 -46.86 62.08
CA GLU A 361 85.22 -46.43 61.32
C GLU A 361 84.87 -44.96 61.59
N ALA A 362 84.27 -44.29 60.61
CA ALA A 362 83.72 -42.95 60.79
C ALA A 362 82.50 -43.01 61.74
N PRO A 363 82.17 -41.92 62.47
CA PRO A 363 80.95 -41.88 63.27
C PRO A 363 79.70 -42.17 62.42
N ALA A 364 78.71 -42.85 63.00
CA ALA A 364 77.49 -43.24 62.31
C ALA A 364 76.86 -42.07 61.53
N GLY A 365 76.53 -42.31 60.26
CA GLY A 365 75.94 -41.31 59.37
C GLY A 365 76.90 -40.27 58.83
N CYS A 366 78.19 -40.34 59.17
CA CYS A 366 79.22 -39.41 58.72
C CYS A 366 80.15 -40.03 57.69
N PHE A 367 80.75 -39.17 56.87
CA PHE A 367 81.84 -39.54 55.97
C PHE A 367 83.05 -38.64 56.20
N LEU A 368 84.24 -39.18 55.93
CA LEU A 368 85.49 -38.45 56.04
C LEU A 368 85.54 -37.36 54.97
N THR A 369 85.85 -36.12 55.38
CA THR A 369 85.97 -34.99 54.45
C THR A 369 87.34 -34.34 54.48
N GLN A 370 88.16 -34.63 55.50
CA GLN A 370 89.53 -34.17 55.58
C GLN A 370 90.32 -35.07 56.54
N ALA A 371 91.54 -35.44 56.12
CA ALA A 371 92.56 -36.00 56.99
C ALA A 371 93.79 -35.09 56.89
N ARG A 372 94.30 -34.62 58.03
CA ARG A 372 95.45 -33.72 58.07
C ARG A 372 96.43 -34.17 59.15
N HIS A 373 97.68 -34.37 58.75
CA HIS A 373 98.79 -34.62 59.67
C HIS A 373 99.06 -33.37 60.53
N ASP A 374 99.22 -33.56 61.83
CA ASP A 374 99.63 -32.51 62.76
C ASP A 374 101.16 -32.37 62.77
N PRO A 375 101.71 -31.26 62.25
CA PRO A 375 103.16 -31.10 62.14
C PRO A 375 103.89 -30.98 63.49
N THR A 376 103.17 -30.87 64.62
CA THR A 376 103.74 -30.77 65.97
C THR A 376 103.90 -32.12 66.68
N THR A 377 103.54 -33.23 66.02
CA THR A 377 103.65 -34.60 66.56
C THR A 377 104.24 -35.55 65.52
N ALA A 378 104.89 -36.64 65.95
CA ALA A 378 105.47 -37.62 65.03
C ALA A 378 104.43 -38.51 64.31
N TYR A 379 103.25 -38.70 64.92
CA TYR A 379 102.21 -39.65 64.46
C TYR A 379 100.76 -39.16 64.71
N GLY A 380 100.54 -37.85 64.82
CA GLY A 380 99.20 -37.30 65.11
C GLY A 380 98.45 -36.93 63.85
N VAL A 381 97.24 -37.46 63.68
CA VAL A 381 96.35 -37.11 62.57
C VAL A 381 95.06 -36.50 63.12
N THR A 382 94.56 -35.49 62.42
CA THR A 382 93.23 -34.91 62.67
C THR A 382 92.30 -35.26 61.53
N PHE A 383 91.12 -35.76 61.89
CA PHE A 383 90.07 -36.11 60.95
C PHE A 383 88.89 -35.16 61.09
N ALA A 384 88.36 -34.69 59.97
CA ALA A 384 87.09 -33.97 59.91
C ALA A 384 86.03 -34.85 59.27
N TYR A 385 85.01 -35.19 60.04
CA TYR A 385 83.86 -35.92 59.55
C TYR A 385 82.70 -34.96 59.31
N ARG A 386 81.86 -35.25 58.32
CA ARG A 386 80.60 -34.52 58.13
C ARG A 386 79.43 -35.49 58.07
N PRO A 387 78.34 -35.24 58.81
CA PRO A 387 77.15 -36.07 58.71
C PRO A 387 76.47 -35.85 57.36
N LEU A 388 75.94 -36.92 56.77
CA LEU A 388 75.00 -36.81 55.66
C LEU A 388 73.62 -36.45 56.21
N GLN A 389 73.06 -35.34 55.72
CA GLN A 389 71.76 -34.85 56.16
C GLN A 389 70.78 -34.83 55.01
N MET A 390 69.52 -35.12 55.32
CA MET A 390 68.40 -35.03 54.40
C MET A 390 67.33 -34.05 54.93
N TRP A 391 66.74 -33.27 54.05
CA TRP A 391 65.62 -32.40 54.38
C TRP A 391 64.31 -33.13 54.09
N VAL A 392 63.55 -33.41 55.14
CA VAL A 392 62.23 -34.09 55.07
C VAL A 392 61.26 -33.37 55.99
N GLY A 393 60.04 -33.14 55.52
CA GLY A 393 59.07 -32.28 56.18
C GLY A 393 59.57 -30.84 56.26
N ASN A 394 59.80 -30.35 57.49
CA ASN A 394 60.19 -28.96 57.76
C ASN A 394 61.56 -28.83 58.46
N GLY A 395 62.50 -29.74 58.21
CA GLY A 395 63.83 -29.66 58.83
C GLY A 395 64.87 -30.65 58.29
N TRP A 396 66.16 -30.32 58.53
CA TRP A 396 67.29 -31.21 58.27
C TRP A 396 67.35 -32.33 59.32
N ARG A 397 67.53 -33.57 58.85
CA ARG A 397 67.70 -34.78 59.66
C ARG A 397 69.04 -35.43 59.32
N THR A 398 69.83 -35.80 60.32
CA THR A 398 71.05 -36.59 60.14
C THR A 398 70.67 -38.07 59.96
N ILE A 399 71.26 -38.73 58.97
CA ILE A 399 71.05 -40.15 58.72
C ILE A 399 71.77 -40.95 59.81
N ASN A 400 71.14 -41.99 60.36
CA ASN A 400 71.84 -42.96 61.21
C ASN A 400 72.60 -43.95 60.30
N GLY A 401 73.89 -44.13 60.60
CA GLY A 401 74.81 -45.02 59.87
C GLY A 401 74.62 -46.49 60.16
#